data_AF-A0A847P247-F1
#
_entry.id   AF-A0A847P247-F1
#
_cell.length_a   1.000
_cell.length_b   1.000
_cell.length_c   1.000
_cell.angle_alpha   90.00
_cell.angle_beta   90.00
_cell.angle_gamma   90.00
#
_symmetry.space_group_name_H-M   'P 1'
#
loop_
_entity.id
_entity.type
_entity.pdbx_description
1 polymer ?
#
loop_
_entity_poly.entity_id
_entity_poly.type
_entity_poly.pdbx_seq_one_letter_code
_entity_poly.pdbx_strand_id
1 'polypeptide(L)'
;MNTVIFSTTFDSYNIMHIIYAGAVQEIPKEKRKNAMSHFFRILTRQGVAFCYFKGGESARKARIQLETMMESAKPNQLFRSGSEVIDVESVISYGRIIKLRNSEDGKSHAFTVILNTMSERNNQLSFSFKSEESAKKARAVLWSIMENFYGSKMNHSSEGKNESALDDVSVVQP
;
A
#
# COMPACT_ATOMS: atom_id res chain seq x y z
N MET A 1 -5.14 -1.31 21.83
CA MET A 1 -5.21 -1.26 20.35
C MET A 1 -6.00 -2.47 19.87
N ASN A 2 -7.19 -2.28 19.29
CA ASN A 2 -7.93 -3.40 18.71
C ASN A 2 -7.24 -3.82 17.42
N THR A 3 -6.73 -5.05 17.38
CA THR A 3 -6.07 -5.59 16.21
C THR A 3 -7.14 -5.98 15.19
N VAL A 4 -7.21 -5.27 14.07
CA VAL A 4 -8.14 -5.64 12.99
C VAL A 4 -7.49 -6.76 12.17
N ILE A 5 -8.19 -7.90 12.07
CA ILE A 5 -7.73 -9.09 11.37
C ILE A 5 -8.56 -9.28 10.09
N PHE A 6 -7.87 -9.47 8.97
CA PHE A 6 -8.46 -9.97 7.74
C PHE A 6 -8.19 -11.47 7.63
N SER A 7 -9.25 -12.26 7.54
CA SER A 7 -9.15 -13.72 7.41
C SER A 7 -9.60 -14.18 6.03
N THR A 8 -8.84 -15.12 5.50
CA THR A 8 -9.19 -15.95 4.35
C THR A 8 -9.60 -17.33 4.83
N THR A 9 -9.87 -18.25 3.90
CA THR A 9 -10.14 -19.66 4.23
C THR A 9 -8.96 -20.35 4.93
N PHE A 10 -7.72 -19.93 4.64
CA PHE A 10 -6.51 -20.65 5.05
C PHE A 10 -5.66 -19.87 6.05
N ASP A 11 -5.69 -18.55 5.97
CA ASP A 11 -4.79 -17.68 6.71
C ASP A 11 -5.51 -16.45 7.27
N SER A 12 -4.92 -15.86 8.30
CA SER A 12 -5.34 -14.60 8.91
C SER A 12 -4.18 -13.60 8.92
N TYR A 13 -4.50 -12.35 8.61
CA TYR A 13 -3.54 -11.28 8.44
C TYR A 13 -3.94 -10.07 9.28
N ASN A 14 -3.00 -9.54 10.06
CA ASN A 14 -3.20 -8.26 10.72
C ASN A 14 -3.21 -7.15 9.66
N ILE A 15 -4.30 -6.38 9.59
CA ILE A 15 -4.48 -5.28 8.63
C ILE A 15 -3.33 -4.27 8.69
N MET A 16 -2.81 -4.00 9.88
CA MET A 16 -1.70 -3.05 10.05
C MET A 16 -0.45 -3.50 9.29
N HIS A 17 -0.26 -4.81 9.08
CA HIS A 17 0.90 -5.36 8.40
C HIS A 17 0.70 -5.55 6.88
N ILE A 18 -0.52 -5.39 6.38
CA ILE A 18 -0.82 -5.44 4.93
C ILE A 18 -0.46 -4.10 4.32
N ILE A 19 0.45 -4.09 3.35
CA ILE A 19 0.98 -2.88 2.72
C ILE A 19 0.49 -2.71 1.28
N TYR A 20 -0.03 -3.77 0.67
CA TYR A 20 -0.67 -3.70 -0.64
C TYR A 20 -1.77 -4.75 -0.78
N ALA A 21 -2.84 -4.37 -1.47
CA ALA A 21 -3.90 -5.26 -1.90
C ALA A 21 -4.15 -5.08 -3.40
N GLY A 22 -3.93 -6.14 -4.17
CA GLY A 22 -4.04 -6.14 -5.62
C GLY A 22 -5.46 -6.33 -6.14
N ALA A 23 -5.58 -6.27 -7.46
CA ALA A 23 -6.83 -6.57 -8.17
C ALA A 23 -7.21 -8.05 -8.04
N VAL A 24 -8.52 -8.32 -8.12
CA VAL A 24 -9.02 -9.69 -8.34
C VAL A 24 -8.66 -10.14 -9.75
N GLN A 25 -8.09 -11.33 -9.86
CA GLN A 25 -7.69 -11.97 -11.10
C GLN A 25 -8.32 -13.35 -11.20
N GLU A 26 -8.63 -13.77 -12.43
CA GLU A 26 -9.06 -15.13 -12.72
C GLU A 26 -7.83 -16.04 -12.83
N ILE A 27 -7.92 -17.23 -12.25
CA ILE A 27 -6.90 -18.27 -12.37
C ILE A 27 -7.09 -18.95 -13.72
N PRO A 28 -6.05 -19.06 -14.56
CA PRO A 28 -6.11 -19.82 -15.81
C PRO A 28 -6.62 -21.23 -15.55
N LYS A 29 -7.49 -21.76 -16.44
CA LYS A 29 -8.23 -23.02 -16.20
C LYS A 29 -7.30 -24.18 -15.84
N GLU A 30 -6.15 -24.25 -16.50
CA GLU A 30 -5.11 -25.25 -16.33
C GLU A 30 -4.34 -25.14 -15.00
N LYS A 31 -4.41 -24.01 -14.30
CA LYS A 31 -3.75 -23.77 -13.00
C LYS A 31 -4.70 -23.84 -11.80
N ARG A 32 -5.99 -24.08 -12.03
CA ARG A 32 -7.00 -24.14 -10.96
C ARG A 32 -6.79 -25.37 -10.09
N LYS A 33 -6.88 -25.19 -8.78
CA LYS A 33 -6.83 -26.28 -7.79
C LYS A 33 -8.02 -26.14 -6.84
N ASN A 34 -8.58 -27.26 -6.38
CA ASN A 34 -9.61 -27.30 -5.33
C ASN A 34 -10.82 -26.38 -5.60
N ALA A 35 -11.28 -26.32 -6.85
CA ALA A 35 -12.36 -25.44 -7.33
C ALA A 35 -12.09 -23.92 -7.17
N MET A 36 -10.88 -23.51 -6.82
CA MET A 36 -10.51 -22.09 -6.78
C MET A 36 -10.37 -21.58 -8.22
N SER A 37 -11.08 -20.48 -8.50
CA SER A 37 -11.13 -19.88 -9.84
C SER A 37 -10.62 -18.45 -9.87
N HIS A 38 -10.57 -17.77 -8.72
CA HIS A 38 -10.15 -16.38 -8.61
C HIS A 38 -9.21 -16.19 -7.43
N PHE A 39 -8.38 -15.18 -7.52
CA PHE A 39 -7.50 -14.78 -6.43
C PHE A 39 -7.26 -13.28 -6.44
N PHE A 40 -6.77 -12.73 -5.34
CA PHE A 40 -6.05 -11.47 -5.35
C PHE A 40 -4.78 -11.60 -4.51
N ARG A 41 -3.77 -10.81 -4.84
CA ARG A 41 -2.49 -10.79 -4.13
C ARG A 41 -2.54 -9.75 -3.02
N ILE A 42 -1.99 -10.08 -1.86
CA ILE A 42 -1.63 -9.11 -0.83
C ILE A 42 -0.11 -9.12 -0.63
N LEU A 43 0.45 -7.98 -0.26
CA LEU A 43 1.81 -7.90 0.25
C LEU A 43 1.74 -7.47 1.71
N THR A 44 2.52 -8.15 2.54
CA THR A 44 2.82 -7.75 3.91
C THR A 44 4.29 -7.35 4.01
N ARG A 45 4.71 -6.80 5.15
CA ARG A 45 6.14 -6.55 5.40
C ARG A 45 6.98 -7.84 5.35
N GLN A 46 6.38 -8.99 5.67
CA GLN A 46 7.05 -10.29 5.71
C GLN A 46 7.09 -10.99 4.35
N GLY A 47 6.12 -10.75 3.46
CA GLY A 47 6.11 -11.39 2.16
C GLY A 47 4.81 -11.24 1.39
N VAL A 48 4.70 -12.04 0.32
CA VAL A 48 3.53 -12.09 -0.54
C VAL A 48 2.59 -13.21 -0.09
N ALA A 49 1.30 -12.93 -0.14
CA ALA A 49 0.27 -13.95 0.00
C ALA A 49 -0.77 -13.82 -1.13
N PHE A 50 -1.36 -14.96 -1.48
CA PHE A 50 -2.38 -15.05 -2.51
C PHE A 50 -3.68 -15.57 -1.87
N CYS A 51 -4.72 -14.74 -1.91
CA CYS A 51 -6.01 -15.07 -1.33
C CYS A 51 -6.86 -15.75 -2.41
N TYR A 52 -7.11 -17.06 -2.26
CA TYR A 52 -7.83 -17.87 -3.26
C TYR A 52 -9.31 -18.05 -2.93
N PHE A 53 -10.16 -17.98 -3.96
CA PHE A 53 -11.62 -18.08 -3.83
C PHE A 53 -12.24 -18.93 -4.94
N LYS A 54 -13.37 -19.58 -4.62
CA LYS A 54 -14.10 -20.45 -5.56
C LYS A 54 -14.80 -19.69 -6.69
N GLY A 55 -15.04 -18.39 -6.54
CA GLY A 55 -15.73 -17.57 -7.55
C GLY A 55 -15.40 -16.08 -7.47
N GLY A 56 -15.54 -15.39 -8.60
CA GLY A 56 -15.17 -13.97 -8.71
C GLY A 56 -15.96 -13.05 -7.80
N GLU A 57 -17.22 -13.35 -7.52
CA GLU A 57 -18.03 -12.56 -6.58
C GLU A 57 -17.50 -12.65 -5.14
N SER A 58 -17.19 -13.86 -4.67
CA SER A 58 -16.61 -14.05 -3.33
C SER A 58 -15.23 -13.37 -3.20
N ALA A 59 -14.39 -13.46 -4.24
CA ALA A 59 -13.11 -12.75 -4.29
C ALA A 59 -13.30 -11.22 -4.23
N ARG A 60 -14.26 -10.67 -4.97
CA ARG A 60 -14.57 -9.23 -4.96
C ARG A 60 -15.10 -8.78 -3.60
N LYS A 61 -16.03 -9.53 -3.00
CA LYS A 61 -16.56 -9.24 -1.66
C LYS A 61 -15.44 -9.20 -0.61
N ALA A 62 -14.58 -10.21 -0.60
CA ALA A 62 -13.43 -10.26 0.31
C ALA A 62 -12.42 -9.13 0.05
N ARG A 63 -12.17 -8.80 -1.22
CA ARG A 63 -11.26 -7.69 -1.58
C ARG A 63 -11.80 -6.33 -1.15
N ILE A 64 -13.10 -6.07 -1.32
CA ILE A 64 -13.76 -4.84 -0.86
C ILE A 64 -13.72 -4.77 0.67
N GLN A 65 -14.04 -5.87 1.36
CA GLN A 65 -13.95 -5.92 2.81
C GLN A 65 -12.54 -5.60 3.32
N LEU A 66 -11.50 -6.17 2.69
CA LEU A 66 -10.12 -5.84 2.99
C LEU A 66 -9.83 -4.35 2.78
N GLU A 67 -10.34 -3.76 1.70
CA GLU A 67 -10.18 -2.32 1.44
C GLU A 67 -10.76 -1.47 2.57
N THR A 68 -12.01 -1.73 2.95
CA THR A 68 -12.70 -0.99 4.01
C THR A 68 -11.99 -1.16 5.35
N MET A 69 -11.47 -2.35 5.64
CA MET A 69 -10.67 -2.60 6.83
C MET A 69 -9.36 -1.80 6.80
N MET A 70 -8.65 -1.77 5.66
CA MET A 70 -7.46 -0.96 5.49
C MET A 70 -7.78 0.53 5.65
N GLU A 71 -8.83 1.03 5.02
CA GLU A 71 -9.26 2.44 5.13
C GLU A 71 -9.53 2.87 6.57
N SER A 72 -10.20 2.01 7.33
CA SER A 72 -10.52 2.26 8.74
C SER A 72 -9.28 2.23 9.62
N ALA A 73 -8.37 1.28 9.39
CA ALA A 73 -7.16 1.10 10.19
C ALA A 73 -6.04 2.08 9.83
N LYS A 74 -6.06 2.60 8.59
CA LYS A 74 -4.99 3.39 7.96
C LYS A 74 -5.58 4.64 7.30
N PRO A 75 -6.20 5.56 8.06
CA PRO A 75 -6.82 6.75 7.49
C PRO A 75 -5.76 7.65 6.85
N ASN A 76 -6.08 8.19 5.67
CA ASN A 76 -5.25 9.16 4.94
C ASN A 76 -3.85 8.68 4.48
N GLN A 77 -3.52 7.40 4.63
CA GLN A 77 -2.22 6.84 4.20
C GLN A 77 -2.35 5.82 3.06
N LEU A 78 -3.50 5.75 2.39
CA LEU A 78 -3.74 4.81 1.30
C LEU A 78 -3.70 5.50 -0.07
N PHE A 79 -2.83 5.01 -0.94
CA PHE A 79 -2.82 5.34 -2.36
C PHE A 79 -3.63 4.31 -3.15
N ARG A 80 -4.45 4.77 -4.11
CA ARG A 80 -5.27 3.92 -4.97
C ARG A 80 -4.92 4.11 -6.43
N SER A 81 -4.82 3.00 -7.16
CA SER A 81 -4.65 2.97 -8.61
C SER A 81 -5.53 1.87 -9.19
N GLY A 82 -6.66 2.24 -9.79
CA GLY A 82 -7.66 1.27 -10.23
C GLY A 82 -8.23 0.48 -9.05
N SER A 83 -8.09 -0.85 -9.09
CA SER A 83 -8.50 -1.78 -8.02
C SER A 83 -7.37 -2.15 -7.06
N GLU A 84 -6.22 -1.49 -7.18
CA GLU A 84 -5.05 -1.71 -6.34
C GLU A 84 -4.94 -0.63 -5.27
N VAL A 85 -4.57 -1.05 -4.06
CA VAL A 85 -4.39 -0.17 -2.89
C VAL A 85 -2.99 -0.40 -2.31
N ILE A 86 -2.28 0.68 -1.98
CA ILE A 86 -0.99 0.65 -1.28
C ILE A 86 -1.06 1.51 -0.02
N ASP A 87 -0.43 1.03 1.05
CA ASP A 87 -0.07 1.82 2.22
C ASP A 87 1.19 2.66 1.95
N VAL A 88 1.04 3.99 1.88
CA VAL A 88 2.13 4.89 1.52
C VAL A 88 3.24 4.94 2.57
N GLU A 89 2.97 4.56 3.82
CA GLU A 89 4.01 4.44 4.85
C GLU A 89 5.10 3.45 4.42
N SER A 90 4.72 2.45 3.64
CA SER A 90 5.62 1.42 3.17
C SER A 90 6.28 1.79 1.84
N VAL A 91 6.06 2.98 1.28
CA VAL A 91 6.69 3.43 0.04
C VAL A 91 8.04 4.07 0.35
N ILE A 92 9.12 3.50 -0.21
CA ILE A 92 10.48 4.05 -0.12
C ILE A 92 10.69 5.10 -1.21
N SER A 93 10.32 4.76 -2.45
CA SER A 93 10.52 5.63 -3.61
C SER A 93 9.59 5.23 -4.75
N TYR A 94 9.48 6.11 -5.74
CA TYR A 94 8.75 5.83 -6.98
C TYR A 94 9.51 6.38 -8.18
N GLY A 95 9.47 5.62 -9.27
CA GLY A 95 10.22 5.88 -10.48
C GLY A 95 9.68 7.02 -11.33
N ARG A 96 10.39 7.25 -12.44
CA ARG A 96 9.91 8.09 -13.54
C ARG A 96 8.84 7.34 -14.32
N ILE A 97 8.01 8.09 -15.04
CA ILE A 97 7.05 7.52 -15.97
C ILE A 97 7.82 7.00 -17.18
N ILE A 98 7.56 5.76 -17.57
CA ILE A 98 8.13 5.12 -18.75
C ILE A 98 7.01 4.78 -19.74
N LYS A 99 7.33 4.85 -21.04
CA LYS A 99 6.45 4.33 -22.09
C LYS A 99 6.67 2.83 -22.22
N LEU A 100 5.59 2.07 -22.19
CA LEU A 100 5.60 0.62 -22.37
C LEU A 100 5.76 0.29 -23.85
N ARG A 101 6.59 -0.70 -24.16
CA ARG A 101 6.79 -1.16 -25.55
C ARG A 101 5.55 -1.83 -26.12
N ASN A 102 4.80 -2.55 -25.28
CA ASN A 102 3.58 -3.24 -25.63
C ASN A 102 2.43 -2.64 -24.84
N SER A 103 1.35 -2.24 -25.51
CA SER A 103 0.14 -1.79 -24.84
C SER A 103 -0.76 -2.97 -24.52
N GLU A 104 -0.57 -3.59 -23.36
CA GLU A 104 -1.54 -4.55 -22.83
C GLU A 104 -2.75 -3.79 -22.28
N ASP A 105 -3.97 -4.23 -22.64
CA ASP A 105 -5.24 -3.62 -22.23
C ASP A 105 -5.32 -2.09 -22.46
N GLY A 106 -4.65 -1.60 -23.50
CA GLY A 106 -4.60 -0.18 -23.83
C GLY A 106 -3.77 0.67 -22.85
N LYS A 107 -2.96 0.05 -21.98
CA LYS A 107 -2.05 0.76 -21.07
C LYS A 107 -0.71 0.98 -21.76
N SER A 108 -0.29 2.24 -21.88
CA SER A 108 0.90 2.64 -22.65
C SER A 108 2.01 3.25 -21.80
N HIS A 109 1.72 3.60 -20.55
CA HIS A 109 2.67 4.26 -19.64
C HIS A 109 2.66 3.56 -18.28
N ALA A 110 3.78 3.55 -17.58
CA ALA A 110 3.86 3.01 -16.23
C ALA A 110 4.85 3.78 -15.35
N PHE A 111 4.70 3.64 -14.04
CA PHE A 111 5.78 3.94 -13.10
C PHE A 111 5.85 2.86 -12.02
N THR A 112 7.05 2.62 -11.51
CA THR A 112 7.32 1.63 -10.47
C THR A 112 7.33 2.30 -9.10
N VAL A 113 6.78 1.61 -8.11
CA VAL A 113 6.85 1.98 -6.69
C VAL A 113 7.69 0.93 -5.97
N ILE A 114 8.65 1.39 -5.18
CA ILE A 114 9.52 0.56 -4.35
C ILE A 114 9.00 0.58 -2.92
N LEU A 115 8.80 -0.60 -2.36
CA LEU A 115 8.21 -0.83 -1.06
C LEU A 115 9.25 -1.28 -0.03
N ASN A 116 9.05 -0.87 1.22
CA ASN A 116 9.77 -1.36 2.38
C ASN A 116 9.20 -2.72 2.81
N THR A 117 9.80 -3.79 2.30
CA THR A 117 9.42 -5.17 2.62
C THR A 117 10.68 -5.98 2.87
N MET A 118 10.57 -7.03 3.69
CA MET A 118 11.66 -7.99 3.89
C MET A 118 11.94 -8.84 2.65
N SER A 119 11.01 -8.88 1.69
CA SER A 119 11.13 -9.68 0.47
C SER A 119 11.63 -8.83 -0.71
N GLU A 120 12.93 -8.92 -1.03
CA GLU A 120 13.50 -8.20 -2.18
C GLU A 120 12.81 -8.54 -3.51
N ARG A 121 12.33 -9.77 -3.67
CA ARG A 121 11.65 -10.21 -4.91
C ARG A 121 10.31 -9.54 -5.15
N ASN A 122 9.65 -9.05 -4.11
CA ASN A 122 8.30 -8.50 -4.18
C ASN A 122 8.22 -7.04 -3.71
N ASN A 123 9.37 -6.36 -3.62
CA ASN A 123 9.44 -4.98 -3.18
C ASN A 123 9.10 -3.97 -4.28
N GLN A 124 8.78 -4.41 -5.52
CA GLN A 124 8.43 -3.52 -6.62
C GLN A 124 7.00 -3.75 -7.10
N LEU A 125 6.26 -2.66 -7.27
CA LEU A 125 4.93 -2.64 -7.88
C LEU A 125 4.95 -1.73 -9.10
N SER A 126 4.47 -2.22 -10.25
CA SER A 126 4.35 -1.43 -11.47
C SER A 126 2.90 -1.04 -11.69
N PHE A 127 2.64 0.27 -11.73
CA PHE A 127 1.32 0.79 -12.08
C PHE A 127 1.31 1.25 -13.52
N SER A 128 0.38 0.71 -14.30
CA SER A 128 0.26 0.98 -15.73
C SER A 128 -1.02 1.74 -16.05
N PHE A 129 -0.93 2.71 -16.96
CA PHE A 129 -1.95 3.70 -17.28
C PHE A 129 -2.12 3.85 -18.80
N LYS A 130 -3.30 4.31 -19.21
CA LYS A 130 -3.65 4.48 -20.64
C LYS A 130 -2.90 5.63 -21.33
N SER A 131 -2.46 6.64 -20.58
CA SER A 131 -1.75 7.81 -21.09
C SER A 131 -0.69 8.31 -20.11
N GLU A 132 0.23 9.14 -20.60
CA GLU A 132 1.24 9.80 -19.79
C GLU A 132 0.59 10.76 -18.78
N GLU A 133 -0.43 11.52 -19.18
CA GLU A 133 -1.18 12.43 -18.31
C GLU A 133 -1.82 11.69 -17.14
N SER A 134 -2.37 10.49 -17.38
CA SER A 134 -2.96 9.67 -16.33
C SER A 134 -1.89 9.21 -15.32
N ALA A 135 -0.72 8.80 -15.82
CA ALA A 135 0.42 8.42 -15.00
C ALA A 135 0.96 9.62 -14.19
N LYS A 136 1.04 10.81 -14.80
CA LYS A 136 1.45 12.06 -14.13
C LYS A 136 0.52 12.41 -12.98
N LYS A 137 -0.80 12.36 -13.22
CA LYS A 137 -1.81 12.62 -12.18
C LYS A 137 -1.69 11.62 -11.03
N ALA A 138 -1.60 10.33 -11.32
CA ALA A 138 -1.45 9.30 -10.28
C ALA A 138 -0.16 9.48 -9.47
N ARG A 139 0.96 9.82 -10.12
CA ARG A 139 2.24 10.11 -9.46
C ARG A 139 2.16 11.35 -8.56
N ALA A 140 1.46 12.40 -8.99
CA ALA A 140 1.22 13.59 -8.18
C ALA A 140 0.33 13.32 -6.96
N VAL A 141 -0.69 12.46 -7.11
CA VAL A 141 -1.53 12.00 -5.99
C VAL A 141 -0.72 11.19 -4.99
N LEU A 142 0.10 10.24 -5.47
CA LEU A 142 1.00 9.47 -4.60
C LEU A 142 1.91 10.40 -3.79
N TRP A 143 2.53 11.37 -4.46
CA TRP A 143 3.37 12.39 -3.81
C TRP A 143 2.61 13.17 -2.73
N SER A 144 1.42 13.70 -3.06
CA SER A 144 0.63 14.48 -2.11
C SER A 144 0.24 13.68 -0.87
N ILE A 145 -0.11 12.40 -1.02
CA ILE A 145 -0.44 11.53 0.12
C ILE A 145 0.83 11.27 0.96
N MET A 146 1.98 11.03 0.32
CA MET A 146 3.25 10.87 1.02
C MET A 146 3.63 12.14 1.79
N GLU A 147 3.55 13.32 1.19
CA GLU A 147 3.84 14.59 1.88
C GLU A 147 2.90 14.83 3.05
N ASN A 148 1.59 14.61 2.88
CA ASN A 148 0.64 14.78 3.97
C ASN A 148 0.94 13.83 5.13
N PHE A 149 1.30 12.58 4.82
CA PHE A 149 1.65 11.58 5.83
C PHE A 149 2.94 11.94 6.58
N TYR A 150 4.02 12.28 5.88
CA TYR A 150 5.31 12.60 6.50
C TYR A 150 5.32 13.99 7.15
N GLY A 151 4.66 14.99 6.55
CA GLY A 151 4.49 16.32 7.11
C GLY A 151 3.68 16.32 8.41
N SER A 152 2.61 15.53 8.47
CA SER A 152 1.84 15.36 9.72
C SER A 152 2.66 14.71 10.84
N LYS A 153 3.54 13.74 10.51
CA LYS A 153 4.44 13.13 11.49
C LYS A 153 5.49 14.10 12.04
N MET A 154 6.00 15.02 11.20
CA MET A 154 6.96 16.03 11.67
C MET A 154 6.30 17.07 12.58
N ASN A 155 5.09 17.54 12.25
CA ASN A 155 4.39 18.54 13.08
C ASN A 155 3.99 18.00 14.47
N HIS A 156 3.58 16.73 14.58
CA HIS A 156 3.27 16.11 15.88
C HIS A 156 4.52 15.81 16.73
N SER A 157 5.71 15.81 16.15
CA SER A 157 6.97 15.65 16.92
C SER A 157 7.45 16.96 17.57
N SER A 158 6.92 18.11 17.14
CA SER A 158 7.26 19.45 17.65
C SER A 158 6.38 19.95 18.80
N GLU A 159 5.24 19.32 19.10
CA GLU A 159 4.32 19.75 20.17
C GLU A 159 4.60 19.09 21.54
N GLY A 160 5.66 18.26 21.66
CA GLY A 160 6.00 17.53 22.88
C GLY A 160 7.20 18.05 23.68
N LYS A 161 7.77 19.20 23.33
CA LYS A 161 8.90 19.82 24.05
C LYS A 161 8.62 21.27 24.37
N ASN A 162 7.76 21.51 25.34
CA ASN A 162 7.76 22.73 26.14
C ASN A 162 6.96 22.48 27.41
N GLU A 163 7.62 22.00 28.46
CA GLU A 163 7.34 22.44 29.83
C GLU A 163 8.43 21.98 30.82
N SER A 164 8.89 22.96 31.60
CA SER A 164 9.71 22.89 32.83
C SER A 164 11.22 22.59 32.71
N ALA A 165 12.01 23.66 32.69
CA ALA A 165 13.13 23.86 33.62
C ALA A 165 13.58 25.33 33.54
N LEU A 166 12.75 26.23 34.08
CA LEU A 166 13.25 27.43 34.74
C LEU A 166 13.47 27.02 36.19
N ASP A 167 14.72 26.92 36.60
CA ASP A 167 15.23 27.55 37.83
C ASP A 167 16.74 27.30 37.97
N ASP A 168 17.44 28.42 38.19
CA ASP A 168 18.73 28.61 38.86
C ASP A 168 19.96 27.75 38.48
N VAL A 169 21.05 28.42 38.08
CA VAL A 169 22.14 28.80 39.01
C VAL A 169 23.23 29.58 38.26
N SER A 170 23.76 30.56 38.98
CA SER A 170 24.73 31.61 38.71
C SER A 170 26.06 31.26 38.01
N VAL A 171 26.52 32.28 37.27
CA VAL A 171 27.91 32.66 36.92
C VAL A 171 28.93 32.30 38.01
N VAL A 172 30.04 31.64 37.64
CA VAL A 172 31.42 31.98 38.07
C VAL A 172 32.42 31.49 37.00
N GLN A 173 33.21 32.42 36.44
CA GLN A 173 34.42 32.13 35.66
C GLN A 173 35.62 31.85 36.58
N PRO A 174 36.61 31.11 36.08
CA PRO A 174 37.89 31.78 35.83
C PRO A 174 38.33 31.71 34.36
#